data_AF-A0A3C0TNR5-F1
#
_entry.id   AF-A0A3C0TNR5-F1
#
_cell.length_a   1.000
_cell.length_b   1.000
_cell.length_c   1.000
_cell.angle_alpha   90.00
_cell.angle_beta   90.00
_cell.angle_gamma   90.00
#
_symmetry.space_group_name_H-M   'P 1'
#
loop_
_entity.id
_entity.type
_entity.pdbx_description
1 polymer ?
#
loop_
_entity_poly.entity_id
_entity_poly.type
_entity_poly.pdbx_seq_one_letter_code
_entity_poly.pdbx_strand_id
1 'polypeptide(L)'
;MDQSIFGLRFQSNEALQPTLEEVRQFLDSAKRPGKPEKHKDDLAKYVLHLKQLEDFAAGHKQGSEQQDFHEKKLFGVLAHSHFFKPSLKTAVEQYKYHYHSLVTIDFKKPLTFIKSAEEEIGRLNPKKKDQQAKVVRLQDMVFQRRRDLDDLNKRWIQLNKELTNIAVYIKDNLRKIQGVSESSISLLVGLHIDGEKKNQLIEDIKTHFKEQIRDNLQTGPVTKEYIETMKEDVAGLQKQVSQLVLEDVYSMTGVSEGIHDHAEKIVGTLETLIQQAKQANHKSLDEDQEVFGRIEDALVSLLSDYQFVTGPPEEALIENEHDKLLFEKRKEMLVHLFTLLKRG
;
A
#
# COMPACT_ATOMS: atom_id res chain seq x y z
N MET A 1 4.56 -12.85 -19.58
CA MET A 1 3.76 -11.75 -19.00
C MET A 1 4.46 -11.33 -17.73
N ASP A 2 4.59 -10.02 -17.48
CA ASP A 2 5.25 -9.50 -16.27
C ASP A 2 4.46 -9.94 -15.02
N GLN A 3 5.07 -10.78 -14.19
CA GLN A 3 4.48 -11.30 -12.95
C GLN A 3 4.55 -10.27 -11.80
N SER A 4 5.10 -9.07 -12.06
CA SER A 4 5.18 -8.01 -11.07
C SER A 4 3.80 -7.47 -10.67
N ILE A 5 3.59 -7.38 -9.35
CA ILE A 5 2.43 -6.71 -8.74
C ILE A 5 2.46 -5.20 -8.98
N PHE A 6 3.59 -4.62 -9.37
CA PHE A 6 3.66 -3.24 -9.85
C PHE A 6 4.55 -3.19 -11.10
N GLY A 7 4.06 -3.78 -12.19
CA GLY A 7 4.72 -3.75 -13.49
C GLY A 7 4.59 -2.38 -14.19
N LEU A 8 5.14 -2.31 -15.41
CA LEU A 8 5.06 -1.10 -16.25
C LEU A 8 3.60 -0.68 -16.51
N ARG A 9 3.34 0.62 -16.47
CA ARG A 9 2.03 1.19 -16.78
C ARG A 9 1.90 1.37 -18.30
N PHE A 10 1.26 0.42 -18.98
CA PHE A 10 1.17 0.36 -20.45
C PHE A 10 0.32 1.46 -21.14
N GLN A 11 -0.22 2.43 -20.39
CA GLN A 11 -1.11 3.47 -20.93
C GLN A 11 -0.88 4.86 -20.30
N SER A 12 0.33 5.14 -19.83
CA SER A 12 0.70 6.49 -19.37
C SER A 12 0.75 7.47 -20.54
N ASN A 13 0.12 8.64 -20.39
CA ASN A 13 0.30 9.73 -21.35
C ASN A 13 1.62 10.44 -21.05
N GLU A 14 2.66 10.20 -21.85
CA GLU A 14 3.99 10.83 -21.69
C GLU A 14 3.93 12.36 -21.70
N ALA A 15 3.02 12.94 -22.47
CA ALA A 15 2.86 14.40 -22.56
C ALA A 15 2.31 15.05 -21.28
N LEU A 16 1.74 14.25 -20.37
CA LEU A 16 1.25 14.72 -19.08
C LEU A 16 2.16 14.35 -17.92
N GLN A 17 3.17 13.50 -18.11
CA GLN A 17 3.96 12.98 -17.00
C GLN A 17 4.64 14.13 -16.27
N PRO A 18 4.32 14.35 -14.98
CA PRO A 18 5.01 15.36 -14.21
C PRO A 18 6.44 14.90 -13.97
N THR A 19 7.36 15.85 -13.98
CA THR A 19 8.70 15.66 -13.45
C THR A 19 8.63 15.35 -11.95
N LEU A 20 9.65 14.66 -11.43
CA LEU A 20 9.76 14.40 -9.99
C LEU A 20 9.73 15.68 -9.16
N GLU A 21 10.27 16.77 -9.70
CA GLU A 21 10.30 18.07 -9.05
C GLU A 21 8.91 18.71 -8.98
N GLU A 22 8.12 18.65 -10.06
CA GLU A 22 6.73 19.13 -10.07
C GLU A 22 5.87 18.39 -9.05
N VAL A 23 5.99 17.05 -8.97
CA VAL A 23 5.28 16.25 -7.97
C VAL A 23 5.70 16.66 -6.55
N ARG A 24 7.00 16.82 -6.29
CA ARG A 24 7.49 17.24 -4.97
C ARG A 24 6.97 18.61 -4.56
N GLN A 25 7.04 19.59 -5.46
CA GLN A 25 6.55 20.94 -5.20
C GLN A 25 5.04 20.94 -4.92
N PHE A 26 4.27 20.17 -5.68
CA PHE A 26 2.85 19.97 -5.41
C PHE A 26 2.59 19.32 -4.04
N LEU A 27 3.31 18.24 -3.72
CA LEU A 27 3.16 17.53 -2.45
C LEU A 27 3.49 18.40 -1.23
N ASP A 28 4.44 19.33 -1.38
CA ASP A 28 4.81 20.31 -0.36
C ASP A 28 3.90 21.55 -0.30
N SER A 29 3.03 21.73 -1.29
CA SER A 29 2.05 22.81 -1.31
C SER A 29 0.89 22.55 -0.37
N ALA A 30 0.25 23.63 0.08
CA ALA A 30 -0.90 23.56 0.98
C ALA A 30 -2.13 23.01 0.25
N LYS A 31 -2.85 22.07 0.86
CA LYS A 31 -4.09 21.52 0.29
C LYS A 31 -5.16 22.57 0.07
N ARG A 32 -5.19 23.57 0.96
CA ARG A 32 -6.16 24.67 0.94
C ARG A 32 -5.43 25.99 1.15
N PRO A 33 -5.83 27.08 0.47
CA PRO A 33 -5.25 28.39 0.67
C PRO A 33 -5.27 28.80 2.16
N GLY A 34 -4.10 29.17 2.69
CA GLY A 34 -3.94 29.63 4.06
C GLY A 34 -4.01 28.54 5.14
N LYS A 35 -4.02 27.25 4.79
CA LYS A 35 -3.92 26.14 5.76
C LYS A 35 -2.50 25.56 5.79
N PRO A 36 -2.03 25.09 6.96
CA PRO A 36 -0.69 24.52 7.10
C PRO A 36 -0.58 23.10 6.54
N GLU A 37 -1.71 22.41 6.37
CA GLU A 37 -1.79 21.02 5.91
C GLU A 37 -1.36 20.89 4.45
N LYS A 38 -0.44 19.96 4.19
CA LYS A 38 0.17 19.72 2.89
C LYS A 38 -0.39 18.47 2.22
N HIS A 39 -0.31 18.41 0.89
CA HIS A 39 -0.78 17.23 0.14
C HIS A 39 -0.05 15.93 0.53
N LYS A 40 1.21 16.01 0.96
CA LYS A 40 1.99 14.86 1.43
C LYS A 40 1.54 14.28 2.77
N ASP A 41 0.83 15.06 3.59
CA ASP A 41 0.45 14.65 4.94
C ASP A 41 -0.52 13.46 4.91
N ASP A 42 -1.31 13.33 3.84
CA ASP A 42 -2.19 12.16 3.59
C ASP A 42 -1.43 10.83 3.50
N LEU A 43 -0.15 10.88 3.13
CA LEU A 43 0.68 9.71 2.88
C LEU A 43 1.65 9.43 4.03
N ALA A 44 1.66 10.26 5.07
CA ALA A 44 2.67 10.20 6.13
C ALA A 44 2.71 8.85 6.84
N LYS A 45 1.53 8.29 7.17
CA LYS A 45 1.41 6.98 7.82
C LYS A 45 1.97 5.86 6.93
N TYR A 46 1.65 5.88 5.64
CA TYR A 46 2.15 4.89 4.68
C TYR A 46 3.68 5.00 4.49
N VAL A 47 4.22 6.22 4.40
CA VAL A 47 5.66 6.48 4.30
C VAL A 47 6.41 5.96 5.53
N LEU A 48 5.84 6.13 6.72
CA LEU A 48 6.43 5.58 7.95
C LEU A 48 6.54 4.06 7.90
N HIS A 49 5.49 3.36 7.46
CA HIS A 49 5.49 1.90 7.37
C HIS A 49 6.40 1.38 6.24
N LEU A 50 6.48 2.10 5.10
CA LEU A 50 7.45 1.81 4.06
C LEU A 50 8.88 1.83 4.61
N LYS A 51 9.23 2.87 5.36
CA LYS A 51 10.55 3.00 5.98
C LYS A 51 10.82 1.86 6.98
N GLN A 52 9.85 1.55 7.84
CA GLN A 52 9.98 0.44 8.80
C GLN A 52 10.21 -0.91 8.10
N LEU A 53 9.56 -1.13 6.96
CA LEU A 53 9.76 -2.33 6.14
C LEU A 53 11.11 -2.36 5.44
N GLU A 54 11.59 -1.22 4.95
CA GLU A 54 12.94 -1.09 4.39
C GLU A 54 14.01 -1.35 5.44
N ASP A 55 13.87 -0.76 6.63
CA ASP A 55 14.76 -0.97 7.79
C ASP A 55 14.76 -2.45 8.22
N PHE A 56 13.59 -3.10 8.21
CA PHE A 56 13.43 -4.53 8.48
C PHE A 56 14.13 -5.38 7.40
N ALA A 57 13.91 -5.10 6.12
CA ALA A 57 14.47 -5.85 5.01
C ALA A 57 16.00 -5.70 4.90
N ALA A 58 16.52 -4.51 5.21
CA ALA A 58 17.94 -4.21 5.17
C ALA A 58 18.70 -4.72 6.40
N GLY A 59 18.03 -5.39 7.34
CA GLY A 59 18.66 -5.94 8.54
C GLY A 59 19.20 -4.87 9.49
N HIS A 60 18.74 -3.61 9.41
CA HIS A 60 19.29 -2.52 10.22
C HIS A 60 18.92 -2.59 11.72
N LYS A 61 18.18 -3.65 12.13
CA LYS A 61 18.03 -4.10 13.52
C LYS A 61 18.91 -5.33 13.87
N GLN A 62 20.04 -5.54 13.18
CA GLN A 62 20.98 -6.64 13.46
C GLN A 62 21.78 -6.49 14.77
N GLY A 63 21.51 -5.45 15.57
CA GLY A 63 22.18 -5.21 16.86
C GLY A 63 21.47 -5.74 18.10
N SER A 64 20.23 -6.23 17.99
CA SER A 64 19.55 -6.91 19.11
C SER A 64 19.38 -8.38 18.77
N GLU A 65 20.10 -9.25 19.48
CA GLU A 65 19.95 -10.71 19.41
C GLU A 65 18.52 -11.19 19.76
N GLN A 66 17.63 -10.27 20.15
CA GLN A 66 16.20 -10.45 20.27
C GLN A 66 15.48 -9.56 19.25
N GLN A 67 15.31 -10.04 18.02
CA GLN A 67 14.24 -9.50 17.17
C GLN A 67 12.93 -10.07 17.68
N ASP A 68 12.02 -9.18 18.09
CA ASP A 68 10.66 -9.49 18.49
C ASP A 68 9.96 -10.37 17.42
N PHE A 69 9.45 -11.53 17.84
CA PHE A 69 8.72 -12.44 16.96
C PHE A 69 7.46 -11.78 16.39
N HIS A 70 6.86 -10.86 17.13
CA HIS A 70 5.74 -10.08 16.67
C HIS A 70 6.12 -9.22 15.46
N GLU A 71 7.19 -8.41 15.56
CA GLU A 71 7.67 -7.59 14.44
C GLU A 71 8.03 -8.43 13.22
N LYS A 72 8.69 -9.58 13.43
CA LYS A 72 9.02 -10.52 12.34
C LYS A 72 7.78 -11.02 11.62
N LYS A 73 6.75 -11.44 12.34
CA LYS A 73 5.47 -11.90 11.78
C LYS A 73 4.83 -10.80 10.94
N LEU A 74 4.63 -9.63 11.55
CA LEU A 74 3.99 -8.49 10.90
C LEU A 74 4.74 -8.06 9.64
N PHE A 75 5.99 -7.64 9.77
CA PHE A 75 6.75 -7.11 8.65
C PHE A 75 7.06 -8.18 7.59
N GLY A 76 7.18 -9.45 7.99
CA GLY A 76 7.32 -10.55 7.05
C GLY A 76 6.09 -10.76 6.18
N VAL A 77 4.88 -10.76 6.77
CA VAL A 77 3.62 -10.85 6.00
C VAL A 77 3.42 -9.61 5.13
N LEU A 78 3.68 -8.41 5.66
CA LEU A 78 3.59 -7.16 4.91
C LEU A 78 4.57 -7.09 3.72
N ALA A 79 5.79 -7.61 3.89
CA ALA A 79 6.76 -7.68 2.82
C ALA A 79 6.32 -8.68 1.74
N HIS A 80 5.74 -9.80 2.14
CA HIS A 80 5.24 -10.84 1.24
C HIS A 80 4.00 -10.43 0.46
N SER A 81 3.07 -9.67 1.06
CA SER A 81 1.85 -9.23 0.37
C SER A 81 2.09 -8.17 -0.72
N HIS A 82 3.26 -7.53 -0.71
CA HIS A 82 3.59 -6.38 -1.56
C HIS A 82 2.64 -5.17 -1.41
N PHE A 83 1.85 -5.08 -0.33
CA PHE A 83 0.97 -3.94 -0.10
C PHE A 83 1.73 -2.63 0.10
N PHE A 84 2.84 -2.69 0.84
CA PHE A 84 3.73 -1.56 1.06
C PHE A 84 4.83 -1.53 0.00
N LYS A 85 4.60 -0.73 -1.06
CA LYS A 85 5.57 -0.53 -2.15
C LYS A 85 5.71 0.95 -2.53
N PRO A 86 6.93 1.42 -2.82
CA PRO A 86 7.16 2.78 -3.32
C PRO A 86 6.37 3.09 -4.62
N SER A 87 6.11 2.07 -5.43
CA SER A 87 5.32 2.19 -6.66
C SER A 87 3.85 2.53 -6.40
N LEU A 88 3.22 1.96 -5.37
CA LEU A 88 1.84 2.30 -4.99
C LEU A 88 1.76 3.77 -4.52
N LYS A 89 2.69 4.17 -3.64
CA LYS A 89 2.83 5.56 -3.21
C LYS A 89 2.96 6.50 -4.41
N THR A 90 3.87 6.20 -5.32
CA THR A 90 4.12 7.04 -6.51
C THR A 90 2.87 7.15 -7.39
N ALA A 91 2.15 6.05 -7.60
CA ALA A 91 0.91 6.07 -8.37
C ALA A 91 -0.17 6.96 -7.72
N VAL A 92 -0.33 6.91 -6.39
CA VAL A 92 -1.26 7.79 -5.67
C VAL A 92 -0.79 9.25 -5.73
N GLU A 93 0.50 9.54 -5.57
CA GLU A 93 1.04 10.91 -5.70
C GLU A 93 0.77 11.51 -7.08
N GLN A 94 0.99 10.73 -8.15
CA GLN A 94 0.67 11.14 -9.52
C GLN A 94 -0.83 11.35 -9.69
N TYR A 95 -1.67 10.47 -9.14
CA TYR A 95 -3.11 10.64 -9.18
C TYR A 95 -3.53 11.99 -8.60
N LYS A 96 -3.05 12.32 -7.40
CA LYS A 96 -3.34 13.59 -6.71
C LYS A 96 -2.89 14.80 -7.51
N TYR A 97 -1.70 14.73 -8.11
CA TYR A 97 -1.19 15.81 -8.98
C TYR A 97 -2.09 16.06 -10.20
N HIS A 98 -2.49 14.99 -10.89
CA HIS A 98 -3.37 15.10 -12.05
C HIS A 98 -4.78 15.55 -11.67
N TYR A 99 -5.27 15.11 -10.51
CA TYR A 99 -6.57 15.53 -10.01
C TYR A 99 -6.56 17.02 -9.67
N HIS A 100 -5.51 17.50 -8.99
CA HIS A 100 -5.32 18.92 -8.76
C HIS A 100 -5.29 19.70 -10.09
N SER A 101 -4.57 19.21 -11.10
CA SER A 101 -4.57 19.81 -12.43
C SER A 101 -5.98 19.88 -13.06
N LEU A 102 -6.81 18.86 -12.87
CA LEU A 102 -8.21 18.84 -13.34
C LEU A 102 -9.06 19.89 -12.62
N VAL A 103 -8.94 19.99 -11.29
CA VAL A 103 -9.69 20.95 -10.47
C VAL A 103 -9.32 22.40 -10.80
N THR A 104 -8.09 22.65 -11.26
CA THR A 104 -7.63 24.00 -11.66
C THR A 104 -8.10 24.45 -13.06
N ILE A 105 -8.74 23.57 -13.85
CA ILE A 105 -9.30 23.97 -15.15
C ILE A 105 -10.46 24.95 -14.93
N ASP A 106 -10.40 26.11 -15.59
CA ASP A 106 -11.39 27.17 -15.47
C ASP A 106 -11.86 27.64 -16.86
N PHE A 107 -13.01 27.12 -17.30
CA PHE A 107 -13.68 27.58 -18.52
C PHE A 107 -14.44 28.91 -18.31
N LYS A 108 -14.79 29.26 -17.07
CA LYS A 108 -15.68 30.41 -16.76
C LYS A 108 -14.98 31.73 -17.04
N LYS A 109 -13.71 31.88 -16.66
CA LYS A 109 -12.91 33.10 -16.92
C LYS A 109 -12.80 33.43 -18.43
N PRO A 110 -12.31 32.53 -19.30
CA PRO A 110 -12.21 32.82 -20.73
C PRO A 110 -13.58 33.06 -21.38
N LEU A 111 -14.63 32.31 -21.01
CA LEU A 111 -15.98 32.52 -21.54
C LEU A 111 -16.54 33.90 -21.18
N THR A 112 -16.37 34.32 -19.92
CA THR A 112 -16.85 35.62 -19.43
C THR A 112 -16.12 36.77 -20.13
N PHE A 113 -14.81 36.62 -20.36
CA PHE A 113 -14.03 37.57 -21.16
C PHE A 113 -14.57 37.68 -22.58
N ILE A 114 -14.78 36.55 -23.28
CA ILE A 114 -15.27 36.53 -24.66
C ILE A 114 -16.62 37.25 -24.75
N LYS A 115 -17.56 36.90 -23.88
CA LYS A 115 -18.88 37.53 -23.84
C LYS A 115 -18.78 39.05 -23.63
N SER A 116 -18.00 39.49 -22.65
CA SER A 116 -17.81 40.92 -22.38
C SER A 116 -17.14 41.66 -23.55
N ALA A 117 -16.19 41.03 -24.23
CA ALA A 117 -15.50 41.62 -25.37
C ALA A 117 -16.41 41.72 -26.60
N GLU A 118 -17.23 40.71 -26.86
CA GLU A 118 -18.22 40.71 -27.95
C GLU A 118 -19.31 41.76 -27.74
N GLU A 119 -19.82 41.90 -26.51
CA GLU A 119 -20.76 42.97 -26.15
C GLU A 119 -20.15 44.37 -26.36
N GLU A 120 -18.88 44.57 -25.99
CA GLU A 120 -18.18 45.84 -26.19
C GLU A 120 -17.94 46.12 -27.69
N ILE A 121 -17.52 45.12 -28.47
CA ILE A 121 -17.38 45.25 -29.93
C ILE A 121 -18.70 45.71 -30.56
N GLY A 122 -19.83 45.13 -30.14
CA GLY A 122 -21.16 45.51 -30.63
C GLY A 122 -21.58 46.95 -30.34
N ARG A 123 -20.97 47.60 -29.34
CA ARG A 123 -21.23 49.01 -28.96
C ARG A 123 -20.32 50.02 -29.67
N LEU A 124 -19.21 49.59 -30.25
CA LEU A 124 -18.24 50.46 -30.89
C LEU A 124 -18.68 50.84 -32.31
N ASN A 125 -18.41 52.09 -32.73
CA ASN A 125 -18.67 52.56 -34.08
C ASN A 125 -17.42 52.36 -34.96
N PRO A 126 -17.44 51.43 -35.93
CA PRO A 126 -16.27 51.11 -36.75
C PRO A 126 -15.86 52.24 -37.71
N LYS A 127 -16.67 53.30 -37.85
CA LYS A 127 -16.33 54.47 -38.68
C LYS A 127 -15.37 55.44 -38.00
N LYS A 128 -15.15 55.34 -36.69
CA LYS A 128 -14.18 56.15 -35.95
C LYS A 128 -12.86 55.38 -35.84
N LYS A 129 -11.75 55.94 -36.35
CA LYS A 129 -10.43 55.28 -36.40
C LYS A 129 -9.99 54.68 -35.06
N ASP A 130 -10.14 55.41 -33.96
CA ASP A 130 -9.75 54.93 -32.63
C ASP A 130 -10.60 53.75 -32.15
N GLN A 131 -11.89 53.75 -32.50
CA GLN A 131 -12.80 52.65 -32.17
C GLN A 131 -12.58 51.45 -33.08
N GLN A 132 -12.22 51.66 -34.35
CA GLN A 132 -11.83 50.61 -35.28
C GLN A 132 -10.58 49.85 -34.77
N ALA A 133 -9.56 50.57 -34.30
CA ALA A 133 -8.38 49.95 -33.70
C ALA A 133 -8.71 49.14 -32.44
N LYS A 134 -9.64 49.63 -31.60
CA LYS A 134 -10.13 48.90 -30.42
C LYS A 134 -10.90 47.63 -30.80
N VAL A 135 -11.71 47.66 -31.85
CA VAL A 135 -12.43 46.49 -32.37
C VAL A 135 -11.45 45.40 -32.80
N VAL A 136 -10.45 45.74 -33.62
CA VAL A 136 -9.43 44.77 -34.08
C VAL A 136 -8.71 44.12 -32.89
N ARG A 137 -8.25 44.94 -31.92
CA ARG A 137 -7.57 44.42 -30.73
C ARG A 137 -8.48 43.47 -29.92
N LEU A 138 -9.75 43.82 -29.71
CA LEU A 138 -10.68 42.96 -28.98
C LEU A 138 -10.95 41.65 -29.74
N GLN A 139 -11.06 41.70 -31.07
CA GLN A 139 -11.21 40.50 -31.91
C GLN A 139 -10.00 39.57 -31.78
N ASP A 140 -8.78 40.11 -31.81
CA ASP A 140 -7.56 39.32 -31.61
C ASP A 140 -7.53 38.65 -30.22
N MET A 141 -7.92 39.39 -29.17
CA MET A 141 -8.01 38.84 -27.82
C MET A 141 -9.10 37.76 -27.70
N VAL A 142 -10.26 37.95 -28.32
CA VAL A 142 -11.32 36.93 -28.38
C VAL A 142 -10.84 35.68 -29.09
N PHE A 143 -10.15 35.83 -30.23
CA PHE A 143 -9.57 34.72 -30.96
C PHE A 143 -8.58 33.93 -30.09
N GLN A 144 -7.67 34.61 -29.39
CA GLN A 144 -6.74 33.95 -28.48
C GLN A 144 -7.47 33.22 -27.34
N ARG A 145 -8.51 33.82 -26.74
CA ARG A 145 -9.27 33.17 -25.66
C ARG A 145 -10.08 31.97 -26.14
N ARG A 146 -10.57 31.97 -27.38
CA ARG A 146 -11.20 30.80 -27.98
C ARG A 146 -10.18 29.66 -28.16
N ARG A 147 -8.96 29.98 -28.59
CA ARG A 147 -7.87 29.00 -28.66
C ARG A 147 -7.51 28.45 -27.26
N ASP A 148 -7.44 29.31 -26.25
CA ASP A 148 -7.21 28.88 -24.87
C ASP A 148 -8.30 27.90 -24.39
N LEU A 149 -9.58 28.13 -24.75
CA LEU A 149 -10.68 27.21 -24.46
C LEU A 149 -10.50 25.85 -25.12
N ASP A 150 -10.10 25.81 -26.39
CA ASP A 150 -9.84 24.56 -27.11
C ASP A 150 -8.71 23.77 -26.45
N ASP A 151 -7.66 24.45 -26.02
CA ASP A 151 -6.51 23.81 -25.36
C ASP A 151 -6.88 23.32 -23.94
N LEU A 152 -7.69 24.08 -23.19
CA LEU A 152 -8.26 23.62 -21.91
C LEU A 152 -9.15 22.38 -22.09
N ASN A 153 -9.97 22.35 -23.15
CA ASN A 153 -10.83 21.20 -23.45
C ASN A 153 -10.02 19.94 -23.80
N LYS A 154 -8.97 20.08 -24.61
CA LYS A 154 -8.02 18.97 -24.87
C LYS A 154 -7.38 18.49 -23.59
N ARG A 155 -6.91 19.41 -22.74
CA ARG A 155 -6.27 19.08 -21.45
C ARG A 155 -7.23 18.36 -20.52
N TRP A 156 -8.49 18.78 -20.44
CA TRP A 156 -9.53 18.12 -19.65
C TRP A 156 -9.70 16.65 -20.06
N ILE A 157 -9.91 16.38 -21.35
CA ILE A 157 -10.06 15.02 -21.89
C ILE A 157 -8.81 14.16 -21.59
N GLN A 158 -7.62 14.74 -21.77
CA GLN A 158 -6.36 14.05 -21.52
C GLN A 158 -6.17 13.70 -20.02
N LEU A 159 -6.50 14.62 -19.12
CA LEU A 159 -6.43 14.41 -17.67
C LEU A 159 -7.41 13.34 -17.20
N ASN A 160 -8.65 13.35 -17.70
CA ASN A 160 -9.64 12.32 -17.35
C ASN A 160 -9.16 10.91 -17.73
N LYS A 161 -8.58 10.78 -18.94
CA LYS A 161 -8.01 9.52 -19.41
C LYS A 161 -6.86 9.07 -18.52
N GLU A 162 -5.95 9.99 -18.18
CA GLU A 162 -4.80 9.72 -17.33
C GLU A 162 -5.21 9.28 -15.91
N LEU A 163 -6.13 10.01 -15.28
CA LEU A 163 -6.70 9.69 -13.97
C LEU A 163 -7.36 8.32 -13.96
N THR A 164 -8.18 8.02 -14.97
CA THR A 164 -8.81 6.71 -15.13
C THR A 164 -7.76 5.61 -15.24
N ASN A 165 -6.71 5.83 -16.05
CA ASN A 165 -5.65 4.85 -16.24
C ASN A 165 -4.85 4.58 -14.97
N ILE A 166 -4.58 5.61 -14.15
CA ILE A 166 -3.91 5.43 -12.85
C ILE A 166 -4.82 4.65 -11.89
N ALA A 167 -6.10 5.00 -11.81
CA ALA A 167 -7.06 4.32 -10.94
C ALA A 167 -7.21 2.84 -11.31
N VAL A 168 -7.31 2.53 -12.61
CA VAL A 168 -7.33 1.15 -13.12
C VAL A 168 -6.04 0.41 -12.75
N TYR A 169 -4.87 1.04 -12.96
CA TYR A 169 -3.58 0.45 -12.61
C TYR A 169 -3.51 0.09 -11.12
N ILE A 170 -3.87 1.00 -10.23
CA ILE A 170 -3.87 0.75 -8.79
C ILE A 170 -4.83 -0.40 -8.45
N LYS A 171 -6.07 -0.32 -8.93
CA LYS A 171 -7.10 -1.35 -8.70
C LYS A 171 -6.67 -2.74 -9.17
N ASP A 172 -6.09 -2.86 -10.37
CA ASP A 172 -5.64 -4.16 -10.90
C ASP A 172 -4.46 -4.73 -10.09
N ASN A 173 -3.59 -3.88 -9.55
CA ASN A 173 -2.50 -4.33 -8.69
C ASN A 173 -3.00 -4.70 -7.27
N LEU A 174 -4.02 -4.02 -6.75
CA LEU A 174 -4.70 -4.44 -5.52
C LEU A 174 -5.33 -5.82 -5.67
N ARG A 175 -5.95 -6.14 -6.82
CA ARG A 175 -6.45 -7.50 -7.11
C ARG A 175 -5.35 -8.57 -7.06
N LYS A 176 -4.14 -8.24 -7.53
CA LYS A 176 -3.00 -9.16 -7.39
C LYS A 176 -2.58 -9.34 -5.93
N ILE A 177 -2.59 -8.27 -5.14
CA ILE A 177 -2.31 -8.31 -3.69
C ILE A 177 -3.35 -9.18 -2.98
N GLN A 178 -4.63 -9.10 -3.35
CA GLN A 178 -5.68 -10.00 -2.85
C GLN A 178 -5.33 -11.46 -3.16
N GLY A 179 -4.99 -11.79 -4.41
CA GLY A 179 -4.63 -13.17 -4.78
C GLY A 179 -3.40 -13.71 -4.04
N VAL A 180 -2.39 -12.88 -3.77
CA VAL A 180 -1.26 -13.26 -2.90
C VAL A 180 -1.72 -13.54 -1.47
N SER A 181 -2.61 -12.70 -0.94
CA SER A 181 -3.14 -12.84 0.41
C SER A 181 -4.02 -14.10 0.55
N GLU A 182 -4.89 -14.39 -0.42
CA GLU A 182 -5.68 -15.62 -0.49
C GLU A 182 -4.81 -16.88 -0.54
N SER A 183 -3.74 -16.84 -1.35
CA SER A 183 -2.77 -17.94 -1.46
C SER A 183 -2.03 -18.14 -0.13
N SER A 184 -1.64 -17.04 0.52
CA SER A 184 -1.00 -17.05 1.85
C SER A 184 -1.91 -17.67 2.90
N ILE A 185 -3.18 -17.25 2.95
CA ILE A 185 -4.18 -17.77 3.90
C ILE A 185 -4.36 -19.27 3.69
N SER A 186 -4.58 -19.69 2.43
CA SER A 186 -4.77 -21.10 2.08
C SER A 186 -3.57 -21.96 2.48
N LEU A 187 -2.35 -21.46 2.26
CA LEU A 187 -1.11 -22.15 2.63
C LEU A 187 -0.95 -22.25 4.16
N LEU A 188 -1.18 -21.15 4.88
CA LEU A 188 -1.08 -21.11 6.34
C LEU A 188 -2.11 -22.03 7.01
N VAL A 189 -3.34 -22.06 6.49
CA VAL A 189 -4.39 -22.99 6.94
C VAL A 189 -4.02 -24.44 6.61
N GLY A 190 -3.44 -24.72 5.45
CA GLY A 190 -2.98 -26.07 5.09
C GLY A 190 -1.88 -26.59 6.04
N LEU A 191 -0.95 -25.73 6.45
CA LEU A 191 0.11 -26.10 7.39
C LEU A 191 -0.39 -26.45 8.79
N HIS A 192 -1.49 -25.83 9.21
CA HIS A 192 -2.16 -26.22 10.44
C HIS A 192 -2.59 -27.69 10.41
N ILE A 193 -2.98 -28.19 9.23
CA ILE A 193 -3.52 -29.53 9.01
C ILE A 193 -2.39 -30.58 8.88
N ASP A 194 -1.36 -30.31 8.09
CA ASP A 194 -0.33 -31.32 7.77
C ASP A 194 0.72 -31.50 8.88
N GLY A 195 1.05 -30.42 9.61
CA GLY A 195 1.86 -30.49 10.84
C GLY A 195 3.28 -31.06 10.72
N GLU A 196 3.80 -31.31 9.52
CA GLU A 196 5.09 -32.01 9.31
C GLU A 196 6.27 -31.29 9.99
N LYS A 197 6.47 -29.99 9.73
CA LYS A 197 7.55 -29.22 10.37
C LYS A 197 7.35 -29.11 11.88
N LYS A 198 6.11 -29.01 12.38
CA LYS A 198 5.81 -29.02 13.82
C LYS A 198 6.25 -30.34 14.45
N ASN A 199 5.93 -31.47 13.82
CA ASN A 199 6.32 -32.79 14.28
C ASN A 199 7.85 -32.96 14.27
N GLN A 200 8.54 -32.44 13.24
CA GLN A 200 9.99 -32.41 13.21
C GLN A 200 10.59 -31.62 14.38
N LEU A 201 10.08 -30.42 14.68
CA LEU A 201 10.56 -29.63 15.81
C LEU A 201 10.34 -30.33 17.17
N ILE A 202 9.24 -31.08 17.30
CA ILE A 202 8.97 -31.92 18.48
C ILE A 202 10.01 -33.05 18.60
N GLU A 203 10.35 -33.72 17.50
CA GLU A 203 11.39 -34.76 17.51
C GLU A 203 12.78 -34.19 17.79
N ASP A 204 13.09 -32.99 17.33
CA ASP A 204 14.35 -32.31 17.67
C ASP A 204 14.45 -32.06 19.18
N ILE A 205 13.37 -31.62 19.84
CA ILE A 205 13.33 -31.45 21.30
C ILE A 205 13.56 -32.79 22.00
N LYS A 206 12.89 -33.86 21.57
CA LYS A 206 13.11 -35.21 22.13
C LYS A 206 14.56 -35.65 21.98
N THR A 207 15.20 -35.32 20.85
CA THR A 207 16.59 -35.68 20.56
C THR A 207 17.55 -34.92 21.46
N HIS A 208 17.34 -33.62 21.66
CA HIS A 208 18.12 -32.80 22.59
C HIS A 208 18.16 -33.39 24.01
N PHE A 209 17.00 -33.76 24.56
CA PHE A 209 16.93 -34.35 25.91
C PHE A 209 17.52 -35.77 25.97
N LYS A 210 17.39 -36.57 24.91
CA LYS A 210 18.07 -37.89 24.83
C LYS A 210 19.58 -37.74 24.85
N GLU A 211 20.12 -36.72 24.19
CA GLU A 211 21.55 -36.40 24.20
C GLU A 211 22.01 -35.92 25.56
N GLN A 212 21.27 -35.00 26.20
CA GLN A 212 21.56 -34.60 27.59
C GLN A 212 21.56 -35.78 28.57
N ILE A 213 20.60 -36.71 28.47
CA ILE A 213 20.60 -37.92 29.32
C ILE A 213 21.84 -38.78 29.04
N ARG A 214 22.23 -38.94 27.77
CA ARG A 214 23.41 -39.71 27.38
C ARG A 214 24.70 -39.07 27.92
N ASP A 215 24.81 -37.75 27.86
CA ASP A 215 25.98 -37.03 28.35
C ASP A 215 26.09 -37.12 29.88
N ASN A 216 24.96 -36.98 30.58
CA ASN A 216 24.92 -37.18 32.04
C ASN A 216 25.29 -38.62 32.44
N LEU A 217 24.87 -39.64 31.68
CA LEU A 217 25.27 -41.03 31.89
C LEU A 217 26.78 -41.26 31.77
N GLN A 218 27.51 -40.44 30.99
CA GLN A 218 28.97 -40.52 30.91
C GLN A 218 29.65 -39.95 32.16
N THR A 219 28.98 -39.07 32.89
CA THR A 219 29.51 -38.43 34.11
C THR A 219 29.14 -39.18 35.39
N GLY A 220 28.11 -40.03 35.38
CA GLY A 220 27.69 -40.84 36.51
C GLY A 220 26.35 -41.55 36.32
N PRO A 221 25.90 -42.36 37.31
CA PRO A 221 24.61 -43.02 37.24
C PRO A 221 23.46 -42.00 37.30
N VAL A 222 22.55 -42.07 36.33
CA VAL A 222 21.36 -41.21 36.26
C VAL A 222 20.22 -41.84 37.06
N THR A 223 19.54 -41.05 37.91
CA THR A 223 18.44 -41.54 38.74
C THR A 223 17.14 -41.69 37.94
N LYS A 224 16.25 -42.58 38.40
CA LYS A 224 14.91 -42.73 37.81
C LYS A 224 14.11 -41.43 37.90
N GLU A 225 14.23 -40.71 39.02
CA GLU A 225 13.58 -39.41 39.23
C GLU A 225 14.00 -38.38 38.18
N TYR A 226 15.30 -38.29 37.88
CA TYR A 226 15.80 -37.41 36.82
C TYR A 226 15.19 -37.73 35.45
N ILE A 227 15.09 -39.01 35.10
CA ILE A 227 14.50 -39.44 33.82
C ILE A 227 13.01 -39.05 33.74
N GLU A 228 12.26 -39.18 34.83
CA GLU A 228 10.85 -38.77 34.85
C GLU A 228 10.69 -37.25 34.73
N THR A 229 11.53 -36.46 35.43
CA THR A 229 11.54 -34.99 35.28
C THR A 229 11.82 -34.57 33.83
N MET A 230 12.83 -35.17 33.18
CA MET A 230 13.14 -34.88 31.77
C MET A 230 11.98 -35.24 30.83
N LYS A 231 11.20 -36.29 31.11
CA LYS A 231 10.02 -36.64 30.31
C LYS A 231 8.90 -35.62 30.48
N GLU A 232 8.68 -35.16 31.71
CA GLU A 232 7.70 -34.11 32.01
C GLU A 232 8.08 -32.80 31.31
N ASP A 233 9.35 -32.41 31.35
CA ASP A 233 9.88 -31.23 30.66
C ASP A 233 9.68 -31.34 29.14
N VAL A 234 10.04 -32.48 28.55
CA VAL A 234 9.83 -32.74 27.11
C VAL A 234 8.35 -32.63 26.74
N ALA A 235 7.44 -33.20 27.55
CA ALA A 235 6.01 -33.12 27.30
C ALA A 235 5.49 -31.67 27.41
N GLY A 236 5.98 -30.91 28.40
CA GLY A 236 5.69 -29.49 28.56
C GLY A 236 6.12 -28.67 27.35
N LEU A 237 7.36 -28.85 26.89
CA LEU A 237 7.91 -28.14 25.73
C LEU A 237 7.22 -28.49 24.43
N GLN A 238 6.83 -29.76 24.22
CA GLN A 238 6.04 -30.16 23.06
C GLN A 238 4.70 -29.45 22.97
N LYS A 239 4.02 -29.31 24.11
CA LYS A 239 2.76 -28.58 24.19
C LYS A 239 2.97 -27.10 23.89
N GLN A 240 4.00 -26.49 24.48
CA GLN A 240 4.32 -25.08 24.26
C GLN A 240 4.70 -24.80 22.81
N VAL A 241 5.56 -25.61 22.17
CA VAL A 241 5.86 -25.45 20.74
C VAL A 241 4.61 -25.57 19.89
N SER A 242 3.75 -26.56 20.16
CA SER A 242 2.51 -26.73 19.39
C SER A 242 1.59 -25.51 19.51
N GLN A 243 1.51 -24.92 20.71
CA GLN A 243 0.74 -23.71 20.95
C GLN A 243 1.35 -22.49 20.25
N LEU A 244 2.66 -22.26 20.38
CA LEU A 244 3.35 -21.13 19.75
C LEU A 244 3.24 -21.16 18.23
N VAL A 245 3.39 -22.35 17.62
CA VAL A 245 3.21 -22.54 16.18
C VAL A 245 1.79 -22.16 15.76
N LEU A 246 0.80 -22.59 16.54
CA LEU A 246 -0.61 -22.30 16.26
C LEU A 246 -0.91 -20.80 16.33
N GLU A 247 -0.44 -20.14 17.39
CA GLU A 247 -0.59 -18.70 17.61
C GLU A 247 0.12 -17.90 16.50
N ASP A 248 1.31 -18.33 16.07
CA ASP A 248 2.04 -17.69 14.98
C ASP A 248 1.32 -17.81 13.64
N VAL A 249 0.82 -19.01 13.31
CA VAL A 249 0.02 -19.24 12.10
C VAL A 249 -1.23 -18.37 12.11
N TYR A 250 -2.01 -18.37 13.20
CA TYR A 250 -3.21 -17.54 13.28
C TYR A 250 -2.92 -16.05 13.19
N SER A 251 -1.85 -15.59 13.85
CA SER A 251 -1.45 -14.19 13.79
C SER A 251 -1.06 -13.77 12.38
N MET A 252 -0.34 -14.61 11.64
CA MET A 252 0.05 -14.33 10.25
C MET A 252 -1.14 -14.40 9.29
N THR A 253 -2.06 -15.35 9.51
CA THR A 253 -3.32 -15.45 8.76
C THR A 253 -4.15 -14.20 8.96
N GLY A 254 -4.36 -13.74 10.20
CA GLY A 254 -5.15 -12.54 10.49
C GLY A 254 -4.59 -11.26 9.86
N VAL A 255 -3.26 -11.12 9.75
CA VAL A 255 -2.66 -10.01 9.01
C VAL A 255 -2.94 -10.14 7.51
N SER A 256 -2.83 -11.36 6.95
CA SER A 256 -3.10 -11.62 5.53
C SER A 256 -4.56 -11.35 5.17
N GLU A 257 -5.50 -11.76 6.03
CA GLU A 257 -6.93 -11.46 5.93
C GLU A 257 -7.18 -9.96 6.00
N GLY A 258 -6.57 -9.25 6.96
CA GLY A 258 -6.70 -7.80 7.06
C GLY A 258 -6.26 -7.07 5.78
N ILE A 259 -5.15 -7.52 5.16
CA ILE A 259 -4.67 -6.96 3.88
C ILE A 259 -5.64 -7.28 2.74
N HIS A 260 -6.10 -8.53 2.68
CA HIS A 260 -7.08 -8.98 1.69
C HIS A 260 -8.35 -8.11 1.75
N ASP A 261 -8.97 -7.99 2.91
CA ASP A 261 -10.24 -7.30 3.10
C ASP A 261 -10.12 -5.80 2.83
N HIS A 262 -9.00 -5.19 3.26
CA HIS A 262 -8.73 -3.79 2.97
C HIS A 262 -8.55 -3.54 1.47
N ALA A 263 -7.80 -4.42 0.78
CA ALA A 263 -7.64 -4.33 -0.66
C ALA A 263 -8.98 -4.56 -1.39
N GLU A 264 -9.78 -5.55 -0.96
CA GLU A 264 -11.10 -5.86 -1.53
C GLU A 264 -12.06 -4.68 -1.45
N LYS A 265 -12.17 -4.08 -0.26
CA LYS A 265 -13.02 -2.91 -0.02
C LYS A 265 -12.67 -1.76 -0.95
N ILE A 266 -11.38 -1.47 -1.11
CA ILE A 266 -10.92 -0.39 -1.97
C ILE A 266 -11.13 -0.74 -3.45
N VAL A 267 -10.86 -1.98 -3.86
CA VAL A 267 -11.11 -2.45 -5.23
C VAL A 267 -12.57 -2.28 -5.62
N GLY A 268 -13.51 -2.73 -4.79
CA GLY A 268 -14.95 -2.57 -5.07
C GLY A 268 -15.39 -1.10 -5.18
N THR A 269 -14.82 -0.24 -4.32
CA THR A 269 -15.06 1.21 -4.37
C THR A 269 -14.52 1.82 -5.67
N LEU A 270 -13.27 1.51 -6.03
CA LEU A 270 -12.63 2.01 -7.25
C LEU A 270 -13.35 1.51 -8.51
N GLU A 271 -13.79 0.26 -8.55
CA GLU A 271 -14.55 -0.28 -9.69
C GLU A 271 -15.82 0.51 -9.96
N THR A 272 -16.59 0.79 -8.90
CA THR A 272 -17.82 1.56 -8.99
C THR A 272 -17.53 2.96 -9.51
N LEU A 273 -16.54 3.65 -8.94
CA LEU A 273 -16.21 5.03 -9.32
C LEU A 273 -15.60 5.13 -10.72
N ILE A 274 -14.73 4.20 -11.12
CA ILE A 274 -14.18 4.12 -12.48
C ILE A 274 -15.31 3.90 -13.49
N GLN A 275 -16.29 3.06 -13.16
CA GLN A 275 -17.44 2.84 -14.03
C GLN A 275 -18.32 4.09 -14.16
N GLN A 276 -18.53 4.83 -13.07
CA GLN A 276 -19.21 6.12 -13.10
C GLN A 276 -18.48 7.13 -13.99
N ALA A 277 -17.14 7.25 -13.85
CA ALA A 277 -16.33 8.15 -14.68
C ALA A 277 -16.45 7.82 -16.18
N LYS A 278 -16.47 6.52 -16.53
CA LYS A 278 -16.66 6.07 -17.92
C LYS A 278 -18.07 6.37 -18.46
N GLN A 279 -19.10 6.23 -17.63
CA GLN A 279 -20.50 6.49 -18.02
C GLN A 279 -20.81 7.98 -18.16
N ALA A 280 -20.15 8.84 -17.36
CA ALA A 280 -20.27 10.28 -17.47
C ALA A 280 -19.80 10.80 -18.84
N ASN A 281 -18.84 10.11 -19.47
CA ASN A 281 -18.35 10.39 -20.83
C ASN A 281 -17.99 11.88 -21.05
N HIS A 282 -17.43 12.52 -20.02
CA HIS A 282 -16.95 13.91 -20.07
C HIS A 282 -18.02 14.92 -20.47
N LYS A 283 -19.27 14.72 -20.00
CA LYS A 283 -20.37 15.63 -20.27
C LYS A 283 -20.25 16.94 -19.49
N SER A 284 -19.65 16.92 -18.31
CA SER A 284 -19.52 18.07 -17.42
C SER A 284 -18.19 18.02 -16.65
N LEU A 285 -17.48 19.14 -16.63
CA LEU A 285 -16.24 19.29 -15.86
C LEU A 285 -16.51 19.11 -14.36
N ASP A 286 -17.61 19.68 -13.86
CA ASP A 286 -17.95 19.62 -12.43
C ASP A 286 -18.26 18.16 -12.00
N GLU A 287 -18.96 17.39 -12.85
CA GLU A 287 -19.23 15.96 -12.59
C GLU A 287 -17.95 15.12 -12.61
N ASP A 288 -17.06 15.36 -13.59
CA ASP A 288 -15.76 14.68 -13.65
C ASP A 288 -14.92 15.02 -12.40
N GLN A 289 -14.85 16.30 -12.01
CA GLN A 289 -14.14 16.74 -10.80
C GLN A 289 -14.68 16.07 -9.53
N GLU A 290 -16.00 15.89 -9.42
CA GLU A 290 -16.61 15.20 -8.29
C GLU A 290 -16.27 13.70 -8.27
N VAL A 291 -16.40 13.00 -9.41
CA VAL A 291 -16.11 11.57 -9.50
C VAL A 291 -14.63 11.29 -9.22
N PHE A 292 -13.72 12.04 -9.86
CA PHE A 292 -12.28 11.86 -9.63
C PHE A 292 -11.84 12.31 -8.23
N GLY A 293 -12.54 13.26 -7.60
CA GLY A 293 -12.32 13.59 -6.20
C GLY A 293 -12.65 12.43 -5.26
N ARG A 294 -13.78 11.74 -5.50
CA ARG A 294 -14.13 10.53 -4.72
C ARG A 294 -13.14 9.38 -4.93
N ILE A 295 -12.53 9.28 -6.11
CA ILE A 295 -11.45 8.32 -6.34
C ILE A 295 -10.19 8.74 -5.57
N GLU A 296 -9.83 10.03 -5.55
CA GLU A 296 -8.73 10.54 -4.72
C GLU A 296 -8.95 10.15 -3.24
N ASP A 297 -10.14 10.41 -2.71
CA ASP A 297 -10.49 10.08 -1.32
C ASP A 297 -10.33 8.57 -1.05
N ALA A 298 -10.80 7.71 -1.96
CA ALA A 298 -10.63 6.25 -1.82
C ALA A 298 -9.15 5.84 -1.84
N LEU A 299 -8.32 6.49 -2.66
CA LEU A 299 -6.87 6.23 -2.72
C LEU A 299 -6.13 6.76 -1.50
N VAL A 300 -6.59 7.86 -0.89
CA VAL A 300 -6.07 8.34 0.40
C VAL A 300 -6.44 7.34 1.50
N SER A 301 -7.70 6.94 1.60
CA SER A 301 -8.17 5.92 2.56
C SER A 301 -7.42 4.59 2.43
N LEU A 302 -7.07 4.16 1.21
CA LEU A 302 -6.23 2.99 0.97
C LEU A 302 -4.90 3.08 1.75
N LEU A 303 -4.30 4.27 1.84
CA LEU A 303 -2.99 4.50 2.43
C LEU A 303 -3.03 5.08 3.86
N SER A 304 -4.19 5.49 4.37
CA SER A 304 -4.33 6.03 5.73
C SER A 304 -5.10 5.11 6.68
N ASP A 305 -6.10 4.37 6.18
CA ASP A 305 -7.14 3.78 7.04
C ASP A 305 -6.90 2.30 7.38
N TYR A 306 -5.77 1.73 6.94
CA TYR A 306 -5.41 0.35 7.29
C TYR A 306 -5.02 0.20 8.76
N GLN A 307 -5.31 -0.97 9.35
CA GLN A 307 -4.92 -1.35 10.72
C GLN A 307 -4.41 -2.79 10.74
N PHE A 308 -3.24 -3.02 10.14
CA PHE A 308 -2.59 -4.32 10.18
C PHE A 308 -1.82 -4.47 11.48
N VAL A 309 -2.27 -5.37 12.34
CA VAL A 309 -1.66 -5.63 13.64
C VAL A 309 -1.52 -7.12 13.83
N THR A 310 -0.35 -7.54 14.32
CA THR A 310 -0.24 -8.78 15.09
C THR A 310 -0.60 -8.43 16.55
N GLY A 311 -1.05 -9.36 17.40
CA GLY A 311 -1.46 -9.08 18.81
C GLY A 311 -0.37 -8.37 19.65
N PRO A 312 -0.55 -8.02 20.93
CA PRO A 312 0.49 -7.31 21.70
C PRO A 312 1.88 -8.01 21.66
N PRO A 313 3.00 -7.25 21.77
CA PRO A 313 4.34 -7.84 21.82
C PRO A 313 4.43 -8.86 22.96
N GLU A 314 5.02 -10.01 22.69
CA GLU A 314 5.27 -11.00 23.73
C GLU A 314 6.59 -10.64 24.44
N GLU A 315 6.51 -10.12 25.66
CA GLU A 315 7.68 -10.00 26.54
C GLU A 315 8.08 -11.41 27.03
N ALA A 316 8.86 -12.12 26.23
CA ALA A 316 9.50 -13.35 26.68
C ALA A 316 10.86 -13.00 27.30
N LEU A 317 10.93 -12.94 28.62
CA LEU A 317 12.21 -13.02 29.33
C LEU A 317 12.78 -14.42 29.10
N ILE A 318 13.93 -14.52 28.44
CA ILE A 318 14.66 -15.78 28.28
C ILE A 318 15.42 -16.02 29.57
N GLU A 319 14.84 -16.76 30.50
CA GLU A 319 15.40 -16.93 31.84
C GLU A 319 16.13 -18.26 31.99
N ASN A 320 15.71 -19.30 31.26
CA ASN A 320 16.25 -20.65 31.40
C ASN A 320 16.63 -21.31 30.04
N GLU A 321 17.24 -22.50 30.10
CA GLU A 321 17.64 -23.26 28.89
C GLU A 321 16.44 -23.73 28.05
N HIS A 322 15.31 -24.01 28.69
CA HIS A 322 14.08 -24.39 27.99
C HIS A 322 13.53 -23.23 27.15
N ASP A 323 13.57 -22.00 27.68
CA ASP A 323 13.15 -20.79 26.96
C ASP A 323 14.05 -20.56 25.73
N LYS A 324 15.36 -20.80 25.85
CA LYS A 324 16.30 -20.74 24.72
C LYS A 324 15.96 -21.77 23.64
N LEU A 325 15.65 -23.00 24.06
CA LEU A 325 15.28 -24.07 23.12
C LEU A 325 13.97 -23.73 22.39
N LEU A 326 12.95 -23.26 23.11
CA LEU A 326 11.68 -22.80 22.51
C LEU A 326 11.89 -21.64 21.55
N PHE A 327 12.71 -20.66 21.93
CA PHE A 327 13.03 -19.52 21.09
C PHE A 327 13.65 -19.96 19.76
N GLU A 328 14.66 -20.82 19.77
CA GLU A 328 15.28 -21.32 18.54
C GLU A 328 14.29 -22.15 17.70
N LYS A 329 13.44 -22.98 18.33
CA LYS A 329 12.44 -23.77 17.59
C LYS A 329 11.33 -22.90 16.97
N ARG A 330 10.90 -21.84 17.66
CA ARG A 330 9.96 -20.87 17.11
C ARG A 330 10.57 -20.08 15.95
N LYS A 331 11.83 -19.67 16.07
CA LYS A 331 12.59 -19.03 15.00
C LYS A 331 12.73 -19.92 13.76
N GLU A 332 13.06 -21.21 13.95
CA GLU A 332 13.07 -22.19 12.86
C GLU A 332 11.70 -22.32 12.18
N MET A 333 10.61 -22.35 12.96
CA MET A 333 9.25 -22.40 12.39
C MET A 333 8.97 -21.16 11.54
N LEU A 334 9.23 -19.97 12.05
CA LEU A 334 8.95 -18.73 11.31
C LEU A 334 9.75 -18.65 10.01
N VAL A 335 11.02 -19.08 10.02
CA VAL A 335 11.83 -19.18 8.79
C VAL A 335 11.18 -20.14 7.79
N HIS A 336 10.67 -21.28 8.26
CA HIS A 336 9.94 -22.23 7.42
C HIS A 336 8.66 -21.61 6.84
N LEU A 337 7.83 -20.97 7.67
CA LEU A 337 6.59 -20.30 7.24
C LEU A 337 6.86 -19.26 6.15
N PHE A 338 7.85 -18.38 6.33
CA PHE A 338 8.20 -17.40 5.30
C PHE A 338 8.80 -18.02 4.04
N THR A 339 9.51 -19.13 4.16
CA THR A 339 10.02 -19.86 3.00
C THR A 339 8.89 -20.42 2.17
N LEU A 340 7.83 -20.92 2.81
CA LEU A 340 6.65 -21.44 2.12
C LEU A 340 5.83 -20.31 1.48
N LEU A 341 5.59 -19.22 2.21
CA LEU A 341 4.93 -18.04 1.65
C LEU A 341 5.67 -17.52 0.39
N LYS A 342 7.00 -17.49 0.38
CA LYS A 342 7.77 -17.08 -0.81
C LYS A 342 7.69 -18.05 -2.00
N ARG A 343 7.29 -19.30 -1.79
CA ARG A 343 7.22 -20.34 -2.83
C ARG A 343 5.83 -20.50 -3.43
N GLY A 344 4.78 -20.20 -2.64
CA GLY A 344 3.42 -20.04 -3.13
C GLY A 344 3.26 -18.73 -3.86
#